data_AF-A0A5C8LKI2-F1
#
_entry.id   AF-A0A5C8LKI2-F1
#
_cell.length_a   1.000
_cell.length_b   1.000
_cell.length_c   1.000
_cell.angle_alpha   90.00
_cell.angle_beta   90.00
_cell.angle_gamma   90.00
#
_symmetry.space_group_name_H-M   'P 1'
#
loop_
_entity.id
_entity.type
_entity.pdbx_description
1 polymer ?
#
loop_
_entity_poly.entity_id
_entity_poly.type
_entity_poly.pdbx_seq_one_letter_code
_entity_poly.pdbx_strand_id
1 'polypeptide(L)'
;MLNKAQMLNKIKEHYGFQTDSEFANHLGVQPQVLSNWKSRKTFDAELIYSKCKQLNPAWLLCQEGSMLNKKRAALEVHEEKTPYFLKKSIENLEKQLVRLQDTYQIIEESKDFFHKVIQETERQLHQQKKLLKES
;
A
#
# COMPACT_ATOMS: atom_id res chain seq x y z
N MET A 1 8.82 0.13 28.73
CA MET A 1 8.44 1.47 28.21
C MET A 1 9.11 1.70 26.87
N LEU A 2 8.44 2.37 25.95
CA LEU A 2 8.97 2.68 24.61
C LEU A 2 9.95 3.85 24.72
N ASN A 3 11.23 3.68 24.43
CA ASN A 3 12.17 4.79 24.51
C ASN A 3 12.10 5.71 23.26
N LYS A 4 12.64 6.92 23.38
CA LYS A 4 12.63 7.92 22.29
C LYS A 4 13.29 7.44 20.98
N ALA A 5 14.32 6.59 21.06
CA ALA A 5 14.94 6.00 19.87
C ALA A 5 13.99 5.02 19.17
N GLN A 6 13.23 4.23 19.93
CA GLN A 6 12.21 3.34 19.39
C GLN A 6 11.02 4.13 18.80
N MET A 7 10.68 5.28 19.38
CA MET A 7 9.67 6.18 18.78
C MET A 7 10.12 6.70 17.42
N LEU A 8 11.39 7.14 17.28
CA LEU A 8 11.96 7.55 15.99
C LEU A 8 11.90 6.42 14.96
N ASN A 9 12.19 5.17 15.36
CA ASN A 9 12.08 4.02 14.45
C ASN A 9 10.63 3.77 14.01
N LYS A 10 9.66 3.85 14.93
CA LYS A 10 8.23 3.71 14.59
C LYS A 10 7.76 4.79 13.62
N ILE A 11 8.18 6.03 13.82
CA ILE A 11 7.88 7.13 12.89
C ILE A 11 8.54 6.83 11.54
N LYS A 12 9.83 6.47 11.53
CA LYS A 12 10.55 6.10 10.31
C LYS A 12 9.82 5.03 9.49
N GLU A 13 9.42 3.94 10.16
CA GLU A 13 8.67 2.83 9.57
C GLU A 13 7.30 3.28 9.05
N HIS A 14 6.59 4.11 9.83
CA HIS A 14 5.29 4.65 9.42
C HIS A 14 5.36 5.55 8.19
N TYR A 15 6.47 6.25 7.97
CA TYR A 15 6.71 7.04 6.75
C TYR A 15 7.52 6.26 5.69
N GLY A 16 7.73 4.95 5.88
CA GLY A 16 8.31 4.07 4.86
C GLY A 16 9.77 4.32 4.50
N PHE A 17 10.49 5.14 5.27
CA PHE A 17 11.91 5.40 5.03
C PHE A 17 12.73 4.15 5.35
N GLN A 18 13.57 3.73 4.41
CA GLN A 18 14.41 2.54 4.57
C GLN A 18 15.63 2.85 5.43
N THR A 19 16.19 4.04 5.24
CA THR A 19 17.42 4.46 5.92
C THR A 19 17.18 5.61 6.89
N ASP A 20 18.07 5.71 7.89
CA ASP A 20 18.05 6.85 8.81
C ASP A 20 18.41 8.16 8.08
N SER A 21 19.20 8.08 7.02
CA SER A 21 19.54 9.23 6.17
C SER A 21 18.32 9.79 5.44
N GLU A 22 17.46 8.94 4.87
CA GLU A 22 16.19 9.37 4.25
C GLU A 22 15.29 10.08 5.26
N PHE A 23 15.16 9.52 6.46
CA PHE A 23 14.33 10.11 7.51
C PHE A 23 14.90 11.44 8.00
N ALA A 24 16.22 11.54 8.18
CA ALA A 24 16.89 12.78 8.54
C ALA A 24 16.66 13.87 7.47
N ASN A 25 16.78 13.51 6.20
CA ASN A 25 16.51 14.42 5.08
C ASN A 25 15.06 14.92 5.08
N HIS A 26 14.08 14.05 5.34
CA HIS A 26 12.68 14.44 5.47
C HIS A 26 12.45 15.42 6.64
N LEU A 27 13.12 15.17 7.78
CA LEU A 27 13.07 16.08 8.92
C LEU A 27 13.84 17.40 8.69
N GLY A 28 14.65 17.49 7.63
CA GLY A 28 15.50 18.65 7.35
C GLY A 28 16.74 18.73 8.25
N VAL A 29 17.22 17.59 8.77
CA VAL A 29 18.41 17.50 9.62
C VAL A 29 19.48 16.62 8.98
N GLN A 30 20.73 16.79 9.40
CA GLN A 30 21.82 15.92 8.95
C GLN A 30 21.67 14.51 9.55
N PRO A 31 22.07 13.42 8.83
CA PRO A 31 21.99 12.05 9.35
C PRO A 31 22.69 11.85 10.70
N GLN A 32 23.78 12.58 10.94
CA GLN A 32 24.50 12.57 12.21
C GLN A 32 23.66 13.11 13.38
N VAL A 33 22.80 14.11 13.14
CA VAL A 33 21.88 14.66 14.16
C VAL A 33 20.88 13.58 14.57
N LEU A 34 20.28 12.88 13.61
CA LEU A 34 19.35 11.79 13.89
C LEU A 34 20.04 10.62 14.62
N SER A 35 21.27 10.27 14.25
CA SER A 35 22.07 9.27 14.96
C SER A 35 22.33 9.67 16.42
N ASN A 36 22.69 10.94 16.65
CA ASN A 36 22.88 11.49 17.99
C ASN A 36 21.59 11.50 18.83
N TRP A 37 20.45 11.79 18.23
CA TRP A 37 19.14 11.70 18.88
C TRP A 37 18.85 10.28 19.37
N LYS A 38 19.09 9.28 18.52
CA LYS A 38 18.89 7.87 18.90
C LYS A 38 19.84 7.43 20.03
N SER A 39 21.13 7.74 19.93
CA SER A 39 22.11 7.35 20.94
C SER A 39 21.85 8.01 22.30
N ARG A 40 21.49 9.30 22.30
CA ARG A 40 21.18 10.08 23.50
C ARG A 40 19.73 9.91 23.98
N LYS A 41 18.93 9.08 23.31
CA LYS A 41 17.49 8.86 23.58
C LYS A 41 16.75 10.20 23.72
N THR A 42 16.96 11.10 22.78
CA THR A 42 16.31 12.41 22.69
C THR A 42 15.80 12.66 21.28
N PHE A 43 14.97 13.67 21.09
CA PHE A 43 14.61 14.22 19.79
C PHE A 43 13.97 15.59 19.99
N ASP A 44 13.93 16.38 18.92
CA ASP A 44 13.15 17.60 18.87
C ASP A 44 11.69 17.26 18.52
N ALA A 45 10.81 17.36 19.51
CA ALA A 45 9.40 16.99 19.36
C ALA A 45 8.65 18.00 18.48
N GLU A 46 9.03 19.26 18.54
CA GLU A 46 8.41 20.33 17.77
C GLU A 46 8.77 20.18 16.29
N LEU A 47 10.05 19.94 16.00
CA LEU A 47 10.51 19.66 14.64
C LEU A 47 9.82 18.42 14.07
N ILE A 48 9.77 17.31 14.81
CA ILE A 48 9.07 16.11 14.38
C ILE A 48 7.60 16.41 14.11
N TYR A 49 6.91 17.08 15.03
CA TYR A 49 5.48 17.37 14.84
C TYR A 49 5.23 18.30 13.65
N SER A 50 6.13 19.24 13.37
CA SER A 50 6.02 20.16 12.23
C SER A 50 6.11 19.45 10.88
N LYS A 51 6.92 18.37 10.79
CA LYS A 51 7.13 17.56 9.58
C LYS A 51 6.20 16.36 9.52
N CYS A 52 5.68 15.92 10.66
CA CYS A 52 4.87 14.71 10.80
C CYS A 52 3.52 15.02 11.47
N LYS A 53 2.70 15.84 10.83
CA LYS A 53 1.48 16.43 11.43
C LYS A 53 0.38 15.42 11.83
N GLN A 54 0.40 14.21 11.27
CA GLN A 54 -0.53 13.14 11.63
C GLN A 54 -0.24 12.48 12.99
N LEU A 55 0.94 12.75 13.57
CA LEU A 55 1.31 12.20 14.87
C LEU A 55 0.43 12.79 15.98
N ASN A 56 0.13 11.96 16.97
CA ASN A 56 -0.55 12.40 18.18
C ASN A 56 0.46 13.12 19.11
N PRO A 57 0.24 14.41 19.46
CA PRO A 57 1.13 15.13 20.37
C PRO A 57 1.29 14.45 21.73
N ALA A 58 0.21 13.87 22.28
CA ALA A 58 0.25 13.17 23.56
C ALA A 58 1.15 11.91 23.49
N TRP A 59 1.13 11.21 22.36
CA TRP A 59 2.03 10.09 22.14
C TRP A 59 3.48 10.54 21.98
N LEU A 60 3.72 11.64 21.27
CA LEU A 60 5.06 12.15 21.01
C LEU A 60 5.73 12.71 22.28
N LEU A 61 4.97 13.42 23.12
CA LEU A 61 5.49 14.09 24.32
C LEU A 61 5.45 13.20 25.56
N CYS A 62 4.34 12.48 25.77
CA CYS A 62 4.08 11.72 27.00
C CYS A 62 4.17 10.20 26.79
N GLN A 63 4.36 9.71 25.56
CA GLN A 63 4.31 8.28 25.21
C GLN A 63 2.94 7.63 25.47
N GLU A 64 1.89 8.44 25.56
CA GLU A 64 0.53 8.00 25.87
C GLU A 64 -0.35 7.91 24.63
N GLY A 65 -1.24 6.92 24.60
CA GLY A 65 -2.20 6.73 23.52
C GLY A 65 -1.62 6.16 22.23
N SER A 66 -2.34 6.32 21.12
CA SER A 66 -1.92 5.85 19.80
C SER A 66 -0.97 6.84 19.13
N MET A 67 -0.01 6.31 18.37
CA MET A 67 0.96 7.11 17.58
C MET A 67 0.28 8.11 16.63
N LEU A 68 -0.82 7.71 16.01
CA LEU A 68 -1.55 8.53 15.06
C LEU A 68 -2.77 9.17 15.71
N ASN A 69 -3.04 10.41 15.32
CA ASN A 69 -4.28 11.08 15.69
C ASN A 69 -5.42 10.57 14.81
N LYS A 70 -6.33 9.76 15.38
CA LYS A 70 -7.48 9.16 14.66
C LYS A 70 -8.37 10.18 13.96
N LYS A 71 -8.54 11.38 14.54
CA LYS A 71 -9.37 12.45 13.93
C LYS A 71 -8.67 13.07 12.71
N ARG A 72 -7.36 13.31 12.78
CA ARG A 72 -6.60 13.89 11.65
C ARG A 72 -6.30 12.88 10.54
N ALA A 73 -6.01 11.63 10.90
CA ALA A 73 -5.81 10.56 9.93
C ALA A 73 -7.01 10.33 8.99
N ALA A 74 -8.23 10.68 9.44
CA ALA A 74 -9.45 10.60 8.63
C ALA A 74 -9.75 11.88 7.82
N LEU A 75 -9.14 13.02 8.16
CA LEU A 75 -9.43 14.33 7.57
C LEU A 75 -8.35 14.79 6.56
N GLU A 76 -7.12 14.30 6.68
CA GLU A 76 -5.98 14.69 5.84
C GLU A 76 -5.76 13.72 4.68
N VAL A 77 -6.79 13.48 3.87
CA VAL A 77 -6.68 12.73 2.59
C VAL A 77 -6.06 13.59 1.47
N HIS A 78 -5.83 14.89 1.70
CA HIS A 78 -5.56 15.84 0.61
C HIS A 78 -4.16 16.45 0.49
N GLU A 79 -3.19 16.21 1.38
CA GLU A 79 -1.85 16.76 1.16
C GLU A 79 -0.75 15.93 1.84
N GLU A 80 -0.17 14.99 1.07
CA GLU A 80 1.25 14.98 0.73
C GLU A 80 1.54 13.70 -0.08
N LYS A 81 2.18 13.88 -1.25
CA LYS A 81 2.82 12.81 -2.04
C LYS A 81 4.06 12.27 -1.30
N THR A 82 3.92 11.94 -0.02
CA THR A 82 5.02 11.35 0.74
C THR A 82 5.40 10.03 0.06
N PRO A 83 6.70 9.70 0.01
CA PRO A 83 7.16 8.41 -0.50
C PRO A 83 6.43 7.23 0.16
N TYR A 84 6.02 7.36 1.43
CA TYR A 84 5.17 6.39 2.11
C TYR A 84 3.82 6.17 1.45
N PHE A 85 3.05 7.24 1.25
CA PHE A 85 1.70 7.14 0.71
C PHE A 85 1.74 6.64 -0.73
N LEU A 86 2.73 7.09 -1.50
CA LEU A 86 2.96 6.60 -2.86
C LEU A 86 3.32 5.11 -2.85
N LYS A 87 4.25 4.68 -1.98
CA LYS A 87 4.60 3.26 -1.84
C LYS A 87 3.39 2.42 -1.43
N LYS A 88 2.55 2.92 -0.52
CA LYS A 88 1.35 2.20 -0.09
C LYS A 88 0.30 2.10 -1.19
N SER A 89 0.17 3.16 -1.97
CA SER A 89 -0.70 3.18 -3.14
C SER A 89 -0.20 2.22 -4.22
N ILE A 90 1.11 2.19 -4.48
CA ILE A 90 1.76 1.22 -5.39
C ILE A 90 1.49 -0.21 -4.92
N GLU A 91 1.76 -0.54 -3.65
CA GLU A 91 1.47 -1.88 -3.09
C GLU A 91 0.00 -2.29 -3.28
N ASN A 92 -0.93 -1.34 -3.13
CA ASN A 92 -2.35 -1.60 -3.32
C ASN A 92 -2.70 -1.80 -4.80
N LEU A 93 -2.13 -1.00 -5.70
CA LEU A 93 -2.30 -1.14 -7.14
C LEU A 93 -1.71 -2.45 -7.66
N GLU A 94 -0.54 -2.85 -7.17
CA GLU A 94 0.09 -4.14 -7.49
C GLU A 94 -0.81 -5.32 -7.09
N LYS A 95 -1.41 -5.27 -5.90
CA LYS A 95 -2.39 -6.30 -5.47
C LYS A 95 -3.62 -6.35 -6.35
N GLN A 96 -4.13 -5.20 -6.80
CA GLN A 96 -5.26 -5.16 -7.74
C GLN A 96 -4.87 -5.71 -9.11
N LEU A 97 -3.65 -5.41 -9.58
CA LEU A 97 -3.13 -5.92 -10.85
C LEU A 97 -3.09 -7.44 -10.85
N VAL A 98 -2.54 -8.05 -9.78
CA VAL A 98 -2.47 -9.52 -9.64
C VAL A 98 -3.87 -10.14 -9.69
N ARG A 99 -4.83 -9.60 -8.92
CA ARG A 99 -6.22 -10.10 -8.93
C ARG A 99 -6.84 -10.01 -10.32
N LEU A 100 -6.60 -8.90 -11.02
CA LEU A 100 -7.15 -8.70 -12.36
C LEU A 100 -6.52 -9.68 -13.37
N GLN A 101 -5.22 -9.94 -13.26
CA GLN A 101 -4.52 -10.93 -14.07
C GLN A 101 -5.05 -12.34 -13.84
N ASP A 102 -5.27 -12.74 -12.58
CA ASP A 102 -5.87 -14.04 -12.25
C ASP A 102 -7.29 -14.16 -12.85
N THR A 103 -8.09 -13.09 -12.76
CA THR A 103 -9.45 -13.07 -13.31
C THR A 103 -9.44 -13.17 -14.83
N TYR A 104 -8.51 -12.48 -15.49
CA TYR A 104 -8.34 -12.56 -16.95
C TYR A 104 -7.99 -13.98 -17.40
N GLN A 105 -7.10 -14.66 -16.67
CA GLN A 105 -6.73 -16.04 -16.97
C GLN A 105 -7.93 -16.98 -16.92
N ILE A 106 -8.77 -16.87 -15.87
CA ILE A 106 -10.00 -17.67 -15.73
C ILE A 106 -10.97 -17.42 -16.90
N ILE A 107 -11.11 -16.17 -17.32
CA ILE A 107 -11.99 -15.81 -18.45
C ILE A 107 -11.46 -16.39 -19.76
N GLU A 108 -10.14 -16.34 -20.00
CA GLU A 108 -9.54 -16.88 -21.21
C GLU A 108 -9.70 -18.41 -21.30
N GLU A 109 -9.53 -19.12 -20.18
CA GLU A 109 -9.80 -20.56 -20.10
C GLU A 109 -11.28 -20.89 -20.36
N SER A 110 -12.18 -20.06 -19.82
CA SER A 110 -13.63 -20.21 -20.04
C SER A 110 -13.99 -19.99 -21.51
N LYS A 111 -13.36 -19.02 -22.18
CA LYS A 111 -13.54 -18.74 -23.61
C LYS A 111 -13.17 -19.95 -24.48
N ASP A 112 -12.04 -20.60 -24.19
CA ASP A 112 -11.62 -21.82 -24.90
C ASP A 112 -12.62 -22.97 -24.71
N PHE A 113 -13.17 -23.11 -23.51
CA PHE A 113 -14.24 -24.06 -23.23
C PHE A 113 -15.48 -23.76 -24.07
N PHE A 114 -15.98 -22.52 -24.06
CA PHE A 114 -17.16 -22.15 -24.83
C PHE A 114 -16.94 -22.29 -26.34
N HIS A 115 -15.73 -21.99 -26.83
CA HIS A 115 -15.39 -22.18 -28.24
C HIS A 115 -15.57 -23.64 -28.68
N LYS A 116 -15.11 -24.61 -27.88
CA LYS A 116 -15.28 -26.04 -28.15
C LYS A 116 -16.76 -26.45 -28.16
N VAL A 117 -17.55 -25.96 -27.20
CA VAL A 117 -18.99 -26.26 -27.13
C VAL A 117 -19.73 -25.71 -28.36
N ILE A 118 -19.39 -24.51 -28.81
CA ILE A 118 -19.98 -23.91 -30.01
C ILE A 118 -19.66 -24.78 -31.24
N GLN A 119 -18.39 -25.15 -31.44
CA GLN A 119 -17.98 -25.98 -32.58
C GLN A 119 -18.70 -27.33 -32.61
N GLU A 120 -18.83 -27.99 -31.46
CA GLU A 120 -19.53 -29.28 -31.38
C GLU A 120 -21.03 -29.10 -31.68
N THR A 121 -21.65 -28.04 -31.18
CA THR A 121 -23.06 -27.74 -31.45
C THR A 121 -23.30 -27.46 -32.93
N GLU A 122 -22.40 -26.70 -33.59
CA GLU A 122 -22.46 -26.46 -35.03
C GLU A 122 -22.34 -27.75 -35.84
N ARG A 123 -21.44 -28.65 -35.43
CA ARG A 123 -21.27 -29.96 -36.06
C ARG A 123 -22.54 -30.81 -35.95
N GLN A 124 -23.14 -30.88 -34.75
CA GLN A 124 -24.39 -31.61 -34.52
C GLN A 124 -25.53 -31.01 -35.36
N LEU A 125 -25.64 -29.69 -35.41
CA LEU A 125 -26.64 -29.01 -36.23
C LEU A 125 -26.46 -29.32 -37.73
N HIS A 126 -25.22 -29.34 -38.21
CA HIS A 126 -24.92 -29.70 -39.60
C HIS A 126 -25.34 -31.14 -39.92
N GLN A 127 -25.04 -32.09 -39.02
CA GLN A 127 -25.46 -33.49 -39.16
C GLN A 127 -26.98 -33.63 -39.19
N GLN A 128 -27.70 -32.98 -38.28
CA GLN A 128 -29.17 -33.03 -38.25
C GLN A 128 -29.79 -32.42 -39.51
N LYS A 129 -29.27 -31.29 -40.00
CA LYS A 129 -29.72 -30.69 -41.27
C LYS A 129 -29.46 -31.59 -42.48
N LYS A 130 -28.40 -32.40 -42.45
CA LYS A 130 -28.10 -33.36 -43.52
C LYS A 130 -29.12 -34.51 -43.51
N LEU A 131 -29.37 -35.10 -42.34
CA LEU A 131 -30.36 -36.18 -42.19
C LEU A 131 -31.77 -35.75 -42.65
N LEU A 132 -32.19 -34.52 -42.32
CA LEU A 132 -33.48 -33.98 -42.76
C LEU A 132 -33.60 -33.81 -44.29
N LYS A 133 -32.48 -33.59 -44.99
CA LYS A 133 -32.49 -33.47 -46.47
C LYS A 133 -32.53 -34.83 -47.17
N GLU A 134 -32.13 -35.89 -46.48
CA GLU A 134 -32.04 -37.25 -47.02
C GLU A 134 -33.29 -38.10 -46.69
N SER A 135 -34.19 -37.59 -45.83
CA SER A 135 -35.52 -38.15 -45.52
C SER A 135 -36.62 -37.65 -46.46
#